data_AF-A0A974E3M8-F1
#
_entry.id   AF-A0A974E3M8-F1
#
_cell.length_a   1.000
_cell.length_b   1.000
_cell.length_c   1.000
_cell.angle_alpha   90.00
_cell.angle_beta   90.00
_cell.angle_gamma   90.00
#
_symmetry.space_group_name_H-M   'P 1'
#
loop_
_entity.id
_entity.type
_entity.pdbx_description
1 polymer ?
#
loop_
_entity_poly.entity_id
_entity_poly.type
_entity_poly.pdbx_seq_one_letter_code
_entity_poly.pdbx_strand_id
1 'polypeptide(L)'
;PHWTHVLFTWTSSDGLKIYVNGTFSSSDSHGQEFHSYGDANGSLVVGTSTDSSKHYINCAFDEFVIWERALNPSDIHFYFLAAT
;
A
#
# COMPACT_ATOMS: atom_id res chain seq x y z
N PRO A 1 -8.71 6.97 19.39
CA PRO A 1 -8.46 6.36 18.06
C PRO A 1 -7.66 7.32 17.18
N HIS A 2 -6.64 6.84 16.47
CA HIS A 2 -5.80 7.65 15.60
C HIS A 2 -5.82 7.07 14.19
N TRP A 3 -6.05 7.92 13.20
CA TRP A 3 -5.89 7.57 11.79
C TRP A 3 -4.40 7.49 11.46
N THR A 4 -4.03 6.46 10.70
CA THR A 4 -2.66 6.27 10.23
C THR A 4 -2.69 6.26 8.72
N HIS A 5 -2.02 7.22 8.11
CA HIS A 5 -1.87 7.25 6.66
C HIS A 5 -0.69 6.35 6.27
N VAL A 6 -0.97 5.30 5.51
CA VAL A 6 0.02 4.35 5.01
C VAL A 6 0.05 4.42 3.50
N LEU A 7 1.24 4.64 2.95
CA LEU A 7 1.46 4.63 1.51
C LEU A 7 2.70 3.80 1.19
N PHE A 8 2.63 3.00 0.14
CA PHE A 8 3.78 2.29 -0.38
C PHE A 8 3.95 2.57 -1.87
N THR A 9 5.21 2.63 -2.30
CA THR A 9 5.57 2.75 -3.71
C THR A 9 6.46 1.57 -4.08
N TRP A 10 6.34 1.09 -5.30
CA TRP A 10 7.19 0.02 -5.79
C TRP A 10 7.61 0.29 -7.23
N THR A 11 8.87 -0.01 -7.54
CA THR A 11 9.38 -0.13 -8.91
C THR A 11 10.36 -1.30 -8.97
N SER A 12 10.60 -1.86 -10.15
CA SER A 12 11.59 -2.93 -10.30
C SER A 12 13.03 -2.46 -10.03
N SER A 13 13.36 -1.17 -10.26
CA SER A 13 14.69 -0.62 -9.99
C SER A 13 14.92 -0.25 -8.52
N ASP A 14 13.90 0.32 -7.86
CA ASP A 14 14.05 0.90 -6.52
C ASP A 14 13.47 0.02 -5.41
N GLY A 15 12.79 -1.06 -5.78
CA GLY A 15 12.10 -1.94 -4.84
C GLY A 15 10.92 -1.28 -4.12
N LEU A 16 10.53 -1.85 -2.98
CA LEU A 16 9.42 -1.38 -2.15
C LEU A 16 9.88 -0.27 -1.21
N LYS A 17 9.13 0.83 -1.14
CA LYS A 17 9.30 1.89 -0.14
C LYS A 17 7.99 2.12 0.59
N ILE A 18 8.05 2.31 1.90
CA ILE A 18 6.89 2.48 2.78
C ILE A 18 7.00 3.84 3.46
N TYR A 19 5.87 4.55 3.48
CA TYR A 19 5.70 5.86 4.06
C TYR A 19 4.57 5.81 5.09
N VAL A 20 4.82 6.33 6.28
CA VAL A 20 3.85 6.43 7.37
C VAL A 20 3.69 7.90 7.73
N ASN A 21 2.44 8.37 7.77
CA ASN A 21 2.09 9.77 8.04
C ASN A 21 2.88 10.75 7.14
N GLY A 22 2.99 10.41 5.84
CA GLY A 22 3.68 11.23 4.85
C GLY A 22 5.21 11.22 4.93
N THR A 23 5.82 10.43 5.82
CA THR A 23 7.28 10.36 6.01
C THR A 23 7.82 8.98 5.67
N PHE A 24 9.05 8.91 5.14
CA PHE A 24 9.69 7.64 4.81
C PHE A 24 9.92 6.82 6.07
N SER A 25 9.50 5.54 6.05
CA SER A 25 9.61 4.64 7.19
C SER A 25 10.63 3.53 6.94
N SER A 26 10.50 2.79 5.83
CA SER A 26 11.38 1.66 5.52
C SER A 26 11.35 1.35 4.02
N SER A 27 12.35 0.59 3.55
CA SER A 27 12.42 0.12 2.18
C SER A 27 13.06 -1.26 2.06
N ASP A 28 12.63 -2.02 1.07
CA ASP A 28 13.36 -3.17 0.55
C ASP A 28 13.81 -2.88 -0.87
N SER A 29 15.13 -2.80 -1.07
CA SER A 29 15.74 -2.50 -2.38
C SER A 29 15.75 -3.71 -3.33
N HIS A 30 15.39 -4.91 -2.87
CA HIS A 30 15.35 -6.10 -3.72
C HIS A 30 14.02 -6.17 -4.46
N GLY A 31 13.85 -5.27 -5.42
CA GLY A 31 12.73 -5.32 -6.37
C GLY A 31 12.84 -6.59 -7.23
N GLN A 32 12.03 -7.60 -6.92
CA GLN A 32 11.84 -8.77 -7.78
C GLN A 32 10.45 -8.66 -8.40
N GLU A 33 10.37 -8.70 -9.74
CA GLU A 33 9.08 -8.81 -10.41
C GLU A 33 8.52 -10.20 -10.14
N PHE A 34 7.38 -10.27 -9.44
CA PHE A 34 6.72 -11.55 -9.19
C PHE A 34 5.58 -11.73 -10.18
N HIS A 35 5.84 -12.42 -11.29
CA HIS A 35 4.83 -12.62 -12.35
C HIS A 35 3.71 -13.60 -11.99
N SER A 36 3.80 -14.29 -10.85
CA SER A 36 2.80 -15.25 -10.40
C SER A 36 1.84 -14.63 -9.38
N TYR A 37 1.02 -13.67 -9.80
CA TYR A 37 0.06 -12.97 -8.93
C TYR A 37 -1.12 -13.84 -8.43
N GLY A 38 -1.06 -15.17 -8.58
CA GLY A 38 -2.14 -16.08 -8.21
C GLY A 38 -3.20 -16.19 -9.31
N ASP A 39 -4.44 -16.45 -8.93
CA ASP A 39 -5.56 -16.58 -9.86
C ASP A 39 -5.85 -15.23 -10.54
N ALA A 40 -5.87 -15.21 -11.88
CA ALA A 40 -6.19 -14.02 -12.67
C ALA A 40 -7.63 -13.50 -12.43
N ASN A 41 -8.47 -14.30 -11.77
CA ASN A 41 -9.83 -13.91 -11.34
C ASN A 41 -9.89 -13.52 -9.85
N GLY A 42 -8.74 -13.37 -9.19
CA GLY A 42 -8.66 -12.96 -7.79
C GLY A 42 -9.26 -11.57 -7.58
N SER A 43 -10.15 -11.44 -6.60
CA SER A 43 -10.64 -10.13 -6.17
C SER A 43 -9.62 -9.47 -5.27
N LEU A 44 -9.43 -8.16 -5.41
CA LEU A 44 -8.73 -7.38 -4.38
C LEU A 44 -9.62 -7.33 -3.14
N VAL A 45 -9.16 -7.95 -2.06
CA VAL A 45 -9.89 -7.96 -0.79
C VAL A 45 -9.12 -7.12 0.22
N VAL A 46 -9.78 -6.13 0.79
CA VAL A 46 -9.29 -5.33 1.91
C VAL A 46 -10.12 -5.72 3.13
N GLY A 47 -9.48 -6.05 4.25
CA GLY A 47 -10.20 -6.37 5.47
C GLY A 47 -10.40 -7.87 5.76
N THR A 48 -10.16 -8.75 4.77
CA THR A 48 -10.24 -10.20 4.95
C THR A 48 -9.20 -10.95 4.14
N SER A 49 -8.86 -12.17 4.58
CA SER A 49 -8.17 -13.16 3.75
C SER A 49 -9.08 -13.68 2.62
N THR A 50 -8.48 -14.11 1.51
CA THR A 50 -9.15 -14.85 0.42
C THR A 50 -9.29 -16.35 0.73
N ASP A 51 -8.66 -16.85 1.79
CA ASP A 51 -8.83 -18.23 2.27
C ASP A 51 -10.09 -18.41 3.13
N SER A 52 -10.48 -19.68 3.32
CA SER A 52 -11.68 -20.06 4.08
C SER A 52 -11.59 -19.77 5.58
N SER A 53 -10.41 -19.40 6.10
CA SER A 53 -10.25 -18.86 7.45
C SER A 53 -10.56 -17.36 7.43
N LYS A 54 -11.80 -17.04 7.78
CA LYS A 54 -12.33 -15.68 7.89
C LYS A 54 -11.58 -14.84 8.94
N HIS A 55 -10.42 -14.33 8.58
CA HIS A 55 -9.66 -13.36 9.35
C HIS A 55 -10.21 -11.97 9.06
N TYR A 56 -11.13 -11.51 9.89
CA TYR A 56 -11.63 -10.13 9.83
C TYR A 56 -10.71 -9.22 10.63
N ILE A 57 -10.26 -8.13 10.03
CA ILE A 57 -9.67 -7.04 10.77
C ILE A 57 -10.76 -6.04 11.13
N ASN A 58 -10.84 -5.67 12.41
CA ASN A 58 -11.74 -4.61 12.87
C ASN A 58 -11.01 -3.27 12.75
N CYS A 59 -10.96 -2.74 11.54
CA CYS A 59 -10.41 -1.41 11.25
C CYS A 59 -11.28 -0.68 10.23
N ALA A 60 -11.20 0.66 10.26
CA ALA A 60 -11.80 1.50 9.23
C ALA A 60 -10.73 1.89 8.22
N PHE A 61 -11.14 2.00 6.96
CA PHE A 61 -10.34 2.52 5.86
C PHE A 61 -11.04 3.75 5.30
N ASP A 62 -10.24 4.72 4.85
CA ASP A 62 -10.73 5.90 4.16
C ASP A 62 -9.72 6.30 3.07
N GLU A 63 -10.18 6.99 2.02
CA GLU A 63 -9.37 7.50 0.89
C GLU A 63 -8.43 6.45 0.25
N PHE A 64 -9.01 5.35 -0.24
CA PHE A 64 -8.25 4.27 -0.88
C PHE A 64 -7.95 4.57 -2.36
N VAL A 65 -6.66 4.68 -2.70
CA VAL A 65 -6.19 5.03 -4.06
C VAL A 65 -5.07 4.09 -4.52
N ILE A 66 -5.08 3.73 -5.81
CA ILE A 66 -4.03 2.96 -6.48
C ILE A 66 -3.50 3.81 -7.64
N TRP A 67 -2.17 3.86 -7.78
CA TRP A 67 -1.48 4.55 -8.87
C TRP A 67 -0.71 3.57 -9.75
N GLU A 68 -0.69 3.80 -11.06
CA GLU A 68 0.15 3.06 -12.03
C GLU A 68 1.62 3.54 -12.04
N ARG A 69 2.02 4.37 -11.06
CA ARG A 69 3.37 4.92 -10.95
C ARG A 69 3.81 5.02 -9.50
N ALA A 70 5.12 4.95 -9.27
CA ALA A 70 5.70 5.33 -7.99
C ALA A 70 5.59 6.86 -7.80
N LEU A 71 5.03 7.26 -6.66
CA LEU A 71 4.98 8.67 -6.26
C LEU A 71 6.34 9.12 -5.73
N ASN A 72 6.66 10.39 -5.93
CA ASN A 72 7.84 11.00 -5.31
C ASN A 72 7.53 11.41 -3.86
N PRO A 73 8.54 11.57 -2.98
CA PRO A 73 8.32 11.89 -1.57
C PRO A 73 7.51 13.19 -1.33
N SER A 74 7.67 14.20 -2.18
CA SER A 74 6.92 15.46 -2.11
C SER A 74 5.42 15.25 -2.37
N ASP A 75 5.07 14.51 -3.42
CA ASP A 75 3.67 14.17 -3.74
C ASP A 75 3.03 13.42 -2.57
N ILE A 76 3.74 12.43 -2.02
CA ILE A 76 3.27 11.62 -0.88
C ILE A 76 2.97 12.51 0.33
N HIS A 77 3.84 13.48 0.60
CA HIS A 77 3.61 14.44 1.68
C HIS A 77 2.38 15.32 1.42
N PHE A 78 2.19 15.80 0.18
CA PHE A 78 1.00 16.58 -0.17
C PHE A 78 -0.30 15.77 -0.06
N TYR A 79 -0.31 14.49 -0.47
CA TYR A 79 -1.49 13.62 -0.29
C TYR A 79 -1.80 13.40 1.19
N PHE A 80 -0.78 13.18 2.01
CA PHE A 80 -0.98 13.07 3.46
C PHE A 80 -1.64 14.33 4.02
N LEU A 81 -1.13 15.52 3.68
CA LEU A 81 -1.71 16.80 4.14
C LEU A 81 -3.14 17.03 3.64
N ALA A 82 -3.50 16.53 2.46
CA ALA A 82 -4.86 16.65 1.93
C ALA A 82 -5.86 15.72 2.63
N ALA A 83 -5.39 14.60 3.17
CA ALA A 83 -6.20 13.61 3.87
C ALA A 83 -6.27 13.81 5.39
N THR A 84 -5.62 14.85 5.93
CA THR A 84 -5.56 15.17 7.38
C THR A 84 -6.38 16.41 7.71
#